data_AF-A0A645DIM5-F1
#
_entry.id   AF-A0A645DIM5-F1
#
_cell.length_a   1.000
_cell.length_b   1.000
_cell.length_c   1.000
_cell.angle_alpha   90.00
_cell.angle_beta   90.00
_cell.angle_gamma   90.00
#
_symmetry.space_group_name_H-M   'P 1'
#
loop_
_entity.id
_entity.type
_entity.pdbx_description
1 polymer ?
#
loop_
_entity_poly.entity_id
_entity_poly.type
_entity_poly.pdbx_seq_one_letter_code
_entity_poly.pdbx_strand_id
1 'polypeptide(L)'
;MTQPQLFNYCTDADHGIYTQDKAAAQQFYRYKEGKVAFEALSPEAKRLRELEIATENLLLEHQITPSSLYITTRRHRIEDIERWHANHGSFYNITYVPPRPVAKGAPYPEWSRKLVLDNLAASVPELRRAGLLDRCFIYSFDEINDEKFFSAQQILSEIKRFYPDIPIVTTAYDRDFGRTNGLDRVIDVWCPQIERFVEQLDTVRQVQQSGKKVWFYSCLWDPGMDMLTEKPLTAPRLLVGFAQAKYSSDGFLYYSVISGQSRQQLIEGGPLTGHNGQGYVNYTGDGLLVYATTHGPQPALRLKAVRDGLEDMEYYRMLRKLDPARMTPADAATLAELLAVPETLIADLEIYDRTGEALERERRRAGELLSHYAAEK
;
A
#
# COMPACT_ATOMS: atom_id res chain seq x y z
N MET A 1 8.16 -6.77 29.13
CA MET A 1 6.88 -6.25 28.59
C MET A 1 6.64 -6.87 27.22
N THR A 2 5.48 -7.48 26.98
CA THR A 2 5.13 -8.03 25.66
C THR A 2 4.82 -6.90 24.68
N GLN A 3 5.17 -7.07 23.41
CA GLN A 3 4.85 -6.17 22.31
C GLN A 3 3.34 -5.89 22.30
N PRO A 4 2.89 -4.63 22.40
CA PRO A 4 1.72 -4.26 21.61
C PRO A 4 2.12 -4.50 20.14
N GLN A 5 1.29 -5.18 19.35
CA GLN A 5 1.47 -5.07 17.90
C GLN A 5 1.46 -3.58 17.55
N LEU A 6 2.41 -3.16 16.69
CA LEU A 6 2.32 -1.86 16.04
C LEU A 6 0.93 -1.73 15.41
N PHE A 7 0.39 -0.52 15.38
CA PHE A 7 -1.03 -0.27 15.11
C PHE A 7 -1.53 -0.92 13.83
N ASN A 8 -2.12 -2.11 13.96
CA ASN A 8 -2.79 -2.80 12.87
C ASN A 8 -4.28 -2.45 12.94
N TYR A 9 -4.76 -1.91 11.82
CA TYR A 9 -6.15 -1.53 11.62
C TYR A 9 -7.02 -2.71 11.18
N CYS A 10 -6.44 -3.91 11.05
CA CYS A 10 -7.17 -5.14 10.72
C CYS A 10 -8.13 -5.54 11.86
N THR A 11 -9.35 -5.92 11.46
CA THR A 11 -10.44 -6.31 12.34
C THR A 11 -10.57 -7.84 12.41
N ASP A 12 -9.54 -8.52 12.87
CA ASP A 12 -9.59 -9.94 13.19
C ASP A 12 -10.30 -10.12 14.53
N ALA A 13 -11.04 -11.22 14.72
CA ALA A 13 -11.84 -11.48 15.92
C ALA A 13 -11.06 -11.42 17.25
N ASP A 14 -9.72 -11.53 17.20
CA ASP A 14 -8.83 -11.60 18.35
C ASP A 14 -8.28 -10.24 18.82
N HIS A 15 -9.14 -9.22 18.85
CA HIS A 15 -8.91 -7.84 19.34
C HIS A 15 -8.20 -7.70 20.73
N GLY A 16 -7.86 -8.79 21.42
CA GLY A 16 -7.14 -8.84 22.69
C GLY A 16 -5.61 -8.88 22.60
N ILE A 17 -5.00 -8.50 21.47
CA ILE A 17 -3.54 -8.61 21.24
C ILE A 17 -2.81 -7.26 21.36
N TYR A 18 -3.50 -6.14 21.15
CA TYR A 18 -2.89 -4.80 21.11
C TYR A 18 -2.42 -4.28 22.47
N THR A 19 -2.97 -4.83 23.55
CA THR A 19 -2.54 -4.58 24.93
C THR A 19 -3.05 -5.71 25.81
N GLN A 20 -2.30 -6.05 26.86
CA GLN A 20 -2.81 -6.95 27.91
C GLN A 20 -4.03 -6.33 28.61
N ASP A 21 -4.17 -4.99 28.56
CA ASP A 21 -5.28 -4.23 29.12
C ASP A 21 -6.39 -3.99 28.08
N LYS A 22 -7.34 -4.94 28.03
CA LYS A 22 -8.52 -4.84 27.16
C LYS A 22 -9.37 -3.58 27.43
N ALA A 23 -9.36 -3.04 28.65
CA ALA A 23 -10.15 -1.86 28.98
C ALA A 23 -9.53 -0.61 28.36
N ALA A 24 -8.20 -0.47 28.40
CA ALA A 24 -7.49 0.61 27.71
C ALA A 24 -7.72 0.58 26.20
N ALA A 25 -7.66 -0.61 25.57
CA ALA A 25 -7.98 -0.76 24.15
C ALA A 25 -9.41 -0.29 23.82
N GLN A 26 -10.39 -0.69 24.62
CA GLN A 26 -11.78 -0.26 24.43
C GLN A 26 -11.96 1.25 24.57
N GLN A 27 -11.29 1.89 25.52
CA GLN A 27 -11.31 3.35 25.66
C GLN A 27 -10.70 4.03 24.43
N PHE A 28 -9.55 3.56 23.97
CA PHE A 28 -8.90 4.05 22.76
C PHE A 28 -9.83 3.93 21.53
N TYR A 29 -10.48 2.78 21.33
CA TYR A 29 -11.41 2.59 20.22
C TYR A 29 -12.62 3.53 20.29
N ARG A 30 -13.19 3.72 21.48
CA ARG A 30 -14.29 4.68 21.67
C ARG A 30 -13.84 6.11 21.38
N TYR A 31 -12.59 6.47 21.68
CA TYR A 31 -12.02 7.74 21.25
C TYR A 31 -11.91 7.83 19.72
N LYS A 32 -11.43 6.79 19.03
CA LYS A 32 -11.39 6.77 17.55
C LYS A 32 -12.77 6.93 16.92
N GLU A 33 -13.80 6.41 17.56
CA GLU A 33 -15.21 6.58 17.15
C GLU A 33 -15.82 7.94 17.52
N GLY A 34 -15.06 8.83 18.18
CA GLY A 34 -15.54 10.14 18.65
C GLY A 34 -16.47 10.08 19.86
N LYS A 35 -16.56 8.93 20.54
CA LYS A 35 -17.46 8.72 21.70
C LYS A 35 -16.84 9.15 23.05
N VAL A 36 -15.53 9.40 23.09
CA VAL A 36 -14.78 9.80 24.29
C VAL A 36 -13.72 10.82 23.88
N ALA A 37 -13.50 11.87 24.68
CA ALA A 37 -12.45 12.86 24.47
C ALA A 37 -11.08 12.33 24.90
N PHE A 38 -9.99 12.84 24.30
CA PHE A 38 -8.63 12.37 24.61
C PHE A 38 -8.28 12.55 26.10
N GLU A 39 -8.71 13.64 26.71
CA GLU A 39 -8.44 14.01 28.09
C GLU A 39 -9.00 12.97 29.07
N ALA A 40 -10.12 12.35 28.71
CA ALA A 40 -10.84 11.35 29.50
C ALA A 40 -10.30 9.93 29.35
N LEU A 41 -9.29 9.72 28.48
CA LEU A 41 -8.63 8.42 28.33
C LEU A 41 -7.76 8.10 29.54
N SER A 42 -7.69 6.81 29.91
CA SER A 42 -6.69 6.31 30.85
C SER A 42 -5.27 6.54 30.32
N PRO A 43 -4.25 6.58 31.20
CA PRO A 43 -2.85 6.70 30.76
C PRO A 43 -2.44 5.67 29.71
N GLU A 44 -2.88 4.41 29.85
CA GLU A 44 -2.56 3.35 28.87
C GLU A 44 -3.31 3.56 27.54
N ALA A 45 -4.55 4.05 27.55
CA ALA A 45 -5.27 4.38 26.32
C ALA A 45 -4.68 5.61 25.61
N LYS A 46 -4.13 6.58 26.35
CA LYS A 46 -3.34 7.70 25.78
C LYS A 46 -2.06 7.20 25.14
N ARG A 47 -1.33 6.31 25.83
CA ARG A 47 -0.13 5.66 25.29
C ARG A 47 -0.40 4.90 23.99
N LEU A 48 -1.54 4.22 23.88
CA LEU A 48 -1.98 3.59 22.63
C LEU A 48 -2.10 4.65 21.51
N ARG A 49 -2.79 5.76 21.76
CA ARG A 49 -2.88 6.85 20.77
C ARG A 49 -1.52 7.44 20.39
N GLU A 50 -0.62 7.63 21.36
CA GLU A 50 0.73 8.12 21.10
C GLU A 50 1.54 7.15 20.22
N LEU A 51 1.42 5.84 20.47
CA LEU A 51 2.07 4.81 19.66
C LEU A 51 1.49 4.71 18.23
N GLU A 52 0.18 4.95 18.06
CA GLU A 52 -0.45 5.07 16.74
C GLU A 52 0.19 6.22 15.96
N ILE A 53 0.20 7.42 16.53
CA ILE A 53 0.79 8.61 15.90
C ILE A 53 2.27 8.41 15.60
N ALA A 54 3.04 7.81 16.52
CA ALA A 54 4.46 7.53 16.29
C ALA A 54 4.68 6.57 15.12
N THR A 55 3.84 5.54 14.99
CA THR A 55 3.91 4.57 13.87
C THR A 55 3.53 5.24 12.56
N GLU A 56 2.49 6.07 12.56
CA GLU A 56 2.05 6.82 11.38
C GLU A 56 3.10 7.81 10.90
N ASN A 57 3.71 8.58 11.81
CA ASN A 57 4.78 9.52 11.47
C ASN A 57 5.98 8.79 10.88
N LEU A 58 6.35 7.62 11.43
CA LEU A 58 7.41 6.81 10.86
C LEU A 58 7.11 6.39 9.41
N LEU A 59 5.87 6.03 9.08
CA LEU A 59 5.48 5.70 7.71
C LEU A 59 5.53 6.94 6.79
N LEU A 60 5.06 8.09 7.27
CA LEU A 60 5.09 9.36 6.53
C LEU A 60 6.54 9.80 6.22
N GLU A 61 7.46 9.63 7.17
CA GLU A 61 8.91 9.84 6.95
C GLU A 61 9.50 8.92 5.88
N HIS A 62 8.84 7.81 5.58
CA HIS A 62 9.21 6.86 4.52
C HIS A 62 8.29 6.98 3.29
N GLN A 63 7.61 8.13 3.14
CA GLN A 63 6.70 8.44 2.02
C GLN A 63 5.53 7.46 1.86
N ILE A 64 5.14 6.80 2.95
CA ILE A 64 4.01 5.86 2.97
C ILE A 64 2.86 6.51 3.73
N THR A 65 1.72 6.62 3.07
CA THR A 65 0.50 7.11 3.73
C THR A 65 0.01 6.04 4.70
N PRO A 66 -0.28 6.35 5.99
CA PRO A 66 -0.72 5.39 7.00
C PRO A 66 -2.16 4.87 6.80
N SER A 67 -2.44 4.40 5.60
CA SER A 67 -3.75 3.96 5.14
C SER A 67 -3.86 2.45 5.23
N SER A 68 -4.74 1.95 6.10
CA SER A 68 -5.02 0.53 6.20
C SER A 68 -5.79 -0.01 5.00
N LEU A 69 -5.32 -1.14 4.48
CA LEU A 69 -5.98 -1.86 3.39
C LEU A 69 -7.30 -2.52 3.84
N TYR A 70 -7.38 -3.03 5.07
CA TYR A 70 -8.49 -3.87 5.57
C TYR A 70 -9.43 -3.15 6.55
N ILE A 71 -9.61 -1.85 6.37
CA ILE A 71 -10.40 -1.01 7.27
C ILE A 71 -11.91 -1.18 7.04
N THR A 72 -12.61 -1.97 7.86
CA THR A 72 -14.04 -2.28 7.61
C THR A 72 -15.02 -1.46 8.43
N THR A 73 -14.68 -1.15 9.68
CA THR A 73 -15.59 -0.51 10.65
C THR A 73 -14.99 0.69 11.36
N ARG A 74 -13.67 0.86 11.27
CA ARG A 74 -12.94 1.95 11.92
C ARG A 74 -12.87 3.10 10.92
N ARG A 75 -13.44 4.25 11.23
CA ARG A 75 -13.28 5.44 10.39
C ARG A 75 -12.01 6.16 10.80
N HIS A 76 -11.26 6.65 9.82
CA HIS A 76 -10.18 7.60 10.09
C HIS A 76 -10.77 8.87 10.69
N ARG A 77 -10.11 9.42 11.72
CA ARG A 77 -10.50 10.74 12.22
C ARG A 77 -10.02 11.78 11.22
N ILE A 78 -10.78 12.86 11.04
CA ILE A 78 -10.41 13.96 10.15
C ILE A 78 -9.02 14.53 10.53
N GLU A 79 -8.78 14.71 11.83
CA GLU A 79 -7.49 15.18 12.36
C GLU A 79 -6.30 14.25 12.03
N ASP A 80 -6.54 12.96 11.80
CA ASP A 80 -5.50 12.01 11.38
C ASP A 80 -5.15 12.23 9.92
N ILE A 81 -6.16 12.31 9.06
CA ILE A 81 -5.97 12.53 7.62
C ILE A 81 -5.32 13.90 7.36
N GLU A 82 -5.76 14.94 8.06
CA GLU A 82 -5.15 16.28 7.97
C GLU A 82 -3.67 16.25 8.37
N ARG A 83 -3.33 15.55 9.46
CA ARG A 83 -1.93 15.33 9.85
C ARG A 83 -1.15 14.58 8.78
N TRP A 84 -1.72 13.53 8.20
CA TRP A 84 -1.05 12.78 7.14
C TRP A 84 -0.74 13.68 5.94
N HIS A 85 -1.70 14.45 5.45
CA HIS A 85 -1.47 15.36 4.32
C HIS A 85 -0.49 16.50 4.64
N ALA A 86 -0.52 17.03 5.86
CA ALA A 86 0.46 18.01 6.32
C ALA A 86 1.89 17.47 6.29
N ASN A 87 2.06 16.14 6.36
CA ASN A 87 3.33 15.43 6.29
C ASN A 87 3.47 14.64 4.97
N HIS A 88 2.97 15.20 3.86
CA HIS A 88 3.12 14.67 2.50
C HIS A 88 2.41 13.33 2.21
N GLY A 89 1.50 12.89 3.08
CA GLY A 89 0.57 11.79 2.81
C GLY A 89 -0.30 12.07 1.57
N SER A 90 -0.52 11.02 0.78
CA SER A 90 -1.17 11.07 -0.52
C SER A 90 -2.55 10.40 -0.45
N PHE A 91 -2.80 9.34 -1.21
CA PHE A 91 -4.09 8.64 -1.23
C PHE A 91 -4.29 7.73 -0.02
N TYR A 92 -5.54 7.58 0.42
CA TYR A 92 -5.90 6.70 1.53
C TYR A 92 -7.22 5.95 1.28
N ASN A 93 -7.29 4.74 1.83
CA ASN A 93 -8.43 3.86 1.79
C ASN A 93 -9.44 4.25 2.87
N ILE A 94 -10.69 4.47 2.48
CA ILE A 94 -11.75 4.86 3.43
C ILE A 94 -12.55 3.67 3.95
N THR A 95 -12.58 2.57 3.21
CA THR A 95 -13.25 1.33 3.63
C THR A 95 -12.77 0.16 2.80
N TYR A 96 -12.70 -1.01 3.43
CA TYR A 96 -12.58 -2.30 2.77
C TYR A 96 -13.97 -2.91 2.57
N VAL A 97 -14.26 -3.37 1.35
CA VAL A 97 -15.44 -4.19 1.04
C VAL A 97 -15.01 -5.66 0.97
N PRO A 98 -15.18 -6.45 2.05
CA PRO A 98 -14.68 -7.83 2.09
C PRO A 98 -15.52 -8.78 1.25
N PRO A 99 -14.94 -9.82 0.65
CA PRO A 99 -15.71 -10.94 0.14
C PRO A 99 -16.42 -11.66 1.28
N ARG A 100 -17.56 -12.29 0.97
CA ARG A 100 -18.35 -13.06 1.95
C ARG A 100 -18.57 -14.50 1.50
N PRO A 101 -18.76 -15.44 2.43
CA PRO A 101 -19.13 -16.81 2.11
C PRO A 101 -20.57 -16.83 1.56
N VAL A 102 -20.67 -16.93 0.24
CA VAL A 102 -21.91 -17.03 -0.54
C VAL A 102 -21.67 -18.00 -1.71
N ALA A 103 -22.72 -18.66 -2.18
CA ALA A 103 -22.64 -19.51 -3.37
C ALA A 103 -22.36 -18.69 -4.63
N LYS A 104 -21.80 -19.31 -5.67
CA LYS A 104 -21.62 -18.67 -6.98
C LYS A 104 -22.98 -18.20 -7.53
N GLY A 105 -23.05 -16.94 -7.95
CA GLY A 105 -24.28 -16.31 -8.42
C GLY A 105 -25.25 -15.85 -7.32
N ALA A 106 -24.88 -15.98 -6.04
CA ALA A 106 -25.67 -15.45 -4.94
C ALA A 106 -25.32 -13.98 -4.66
N PRO A 107 -26.32 -13.15 -4.25
CA PRO A 107 -26.10 -11.75 -3.96
C PRO A 107 -25.16 -11.53 -2.77
N TYR A 108 -24.59 -10.33 -2.69
CA TYR A 108 -23.83 -9.93 -1.51
C TYR A 108 -24.75 -9.92 -0.26
N PRO A 109 -24.37 -10.50 0.89
CA PRO A 109 -25.28 -10.64 2.02
C PRO A 109 -25.77 -9.30 2.56
N GLU A 110 -27.08 -9.19 2.80
CA GLU A 110 -27.73 -7.93 3.20
C GLU A 110 -27.14 -7.33 4.49
N TRP A 111 -26.80 -8.16 5.48
CA TRP A 111 -26.17 -7.67 6.71
C TRP A 111 -24.82 -7.00 6.45
N SER A 112 -23.99 -7.56 5.56
CA SER A 112 -22.66 -7.01 5.24
C SER A 112 -22.79 -5.80 4.33
N ARG A 113 -23.74 -5.85 3.39
CA ARG A 113 -24.13 -4.71 2.56
C ARG A 113 -24.50 -3.52 3.43
N LYS A 114 -25.37 -3.71 4.41
CA LYS A 114 -25.80 -2.65 5.34
C LYS A 114 -24.60 -2.05 6.08
N LEU A 115 -23.70 -2.88 6.62
CA LEU A 115 -22.50 -2.38 7.32
C LEU A 115 -21.61 -1.50 6.42
N VAL A 116 -21.35 -1.94 5.19
CA VAL A 116 -20.52 -1.19 4.23
C VAL A 116 -21.18 0.14 3.86
N LEU A 117 -22.47 0.12 3.50
CA LEU A 117 -23.19 1.32 3.09
C LEU A 117 -23.39 2.30 4.24
N ASP A 118 -23.67 1.82 5.45
CA ASP A 118 -23.77 2.66 6.65
C ASP A 118 -22.42 3.33 6.96
N ASN A 119 -21.29 2.61 6.84
CA ASN A 119 -19.95 3.17 7.04
C ASN A 119 -19.67 4.29 6.03
N LEU A 120 -19.93 4.06 4.75
CA LEU A 120 -19.76 5.07 3.70
C LEU A 120 -20.69 6.27 3.89
N ALA A 121 -21.96 6.04 4.22
CA ALA A 121 -22.92 7.12 4.48
C ALA A 121 -22.52 7.99 5.68
N ALA A 122 -21.83 7.41 6.67
CA ALA A 122 -21.33 8.13 7.83
C ALA A 122 -19.99 8.86 7.57
N SER A 123 -19.10 8.34 6.70
CA SER A 123 -17.77 8.90 6.46
C SER A 123 -17.73 9.90 5.32
N VAL A 124 -18.35 9.59 4.17
CA VAL A 124 -18.22 10.39 2.93
C VAL A 124 -18.67 11.85 3.11
N PRO A 125 -19.80 12.17 3.77
CA PRO A 125 -20.20 13.57 3.98
C PRO A 125 -19.21 14.36 4.84
N GLU A 126 -18.58 13.70 5.83
CA GLU A 126 -17.59 14.32 6.69
C GLU A 126 -16.31 14.64 5.91
N LEU A 127 -15.79 13.65 5.18
CA LEU A 127 -14.62 13.82 4.30
C LEU A 127 -14.86 14.89 3.23
N ARG A 128 -16.06 14.94 2.65
CA ARG A 128 -16.43 15.96 1.66
C ARG A 128 -16.43 17.36 2.27
N ARG A 129 -16.99 17.54 3.46
CA ARG A 129 -16.99 18.85 4.16
C ARG A 129 -15.57 19.30 4.53
N ALA A 130 -14.69 18.37 4.86
CA ALA A 130 -13.29 18.65 5.15
C ALA A 130 -12.43 18.87 3.89
N GLY A 131 -12.98 18.64 2.69
CA GLY A 131 -12.21 18.75 1.44
C GLY A 131 -11.18 17.62 1.24
N LEU A 132 -11.40 16.46 1.86
CA LEU A 132 -10.46 15.34 1.89
C LEU A 132 -10.85 14.17 0.97
N LEU A 133 -11.97 14.28 0.26
CA LEU A 133 -12.55 13.18 -0.53
C LEU A 133 -11.78 12.88 -1.83
N ASP A 134 -11.07 13.85 -2.38
CA ASP A 134 -10.33 13.77 -3.66
C ASP A 134 -9.15 12.78 -3.63
N ARG A 135 -8.67 12.44 -2.43
CA ARG A 135 -7.55 11.52 -2.19
C ARG A 135 -8.00 10.17 -1.64
N CYS A 136 -9.30 9.88 -1.67
CA CYS A 136 -9.85 8.63 -1.17
C CYS A 136 -9.88 7.54 -2.25
N PHE A 137 -9.80 6.28 -1.83
CA PHE A 137 -10.24 5.13 -2.63
C PHE A 137 -10.93 4.09 -1.74
N ILE A 138 -11.59 3.11 -2.36
CA ILE A 138 -12.21 1.96 -1.69
C ILE A 138 -11.46 0.71 -2.13
N TYR A 139 -10.84 0.01 -1.18
CA TYR A 139 -10.30 -1.33 -1.43
C TYR A 139 -11.42 -2.37 -1.38
N SER A 140 -11.41 -3.36 -2.26
CA SER A 140 -12.53 -4.28 -2.39
C SER A 140 -12.13 -5.66 -2.87
N PHE A 141 -12.85 -6.67 -2.37
CA PHE A 141 -12.82 -8.06 -2.83
C PHE A 141 -11.39 -8.57 -3.05
N ASP A 142 -10.65 -8.66 -1.95
CA ASP A 142 -9.27 -9.14 -1.95
C ASP A 142 -9.18 -10.56 -2.51
N GLU A 143 -8.35 -10.74 -3.54
CA GLU A 143 -7.94 -12.03 -4.12
C GLU A 143 -9.11 -12.99 -4.45
N ILE A 144 -10.26 -12.45 -4.86
CA ILE A 144 -11.41 -13.28 -5.21
C ILE A 144 -11.27 -13.97 -6.57
N ASN A 145 -12.02 -15.05 -6.77
CA ASN A 145 -12.19 -15.72 -8.05
C ASN A 145 -13.63 -15.61 -8.57
N ASP A 146 -13.92 -16.36 -9.64
CA ASP A 146 -15.21 -16.36 -10.35
C ASP A 146 -16.42 -16.77 -9.49
N GLU A 147 -16.21 -17.40 -8.34
CA GLU A 147 -17.28 -17.68 -7.38
C GLU A 147 -17.89 -16.40 -6.81
N LYS A 148 -17.12 -15.31 -6.70
CA LYS A 148 -17.54 -14.08 -6.02
C LYS A 148 -17.82 -12.92 -6.95
N PHE A 149 -17.48 -13.00 -8.23
CA PHE A 149 -17.67 -11.89 -9.18
C PHE A 149 -19.10 -11.35 -9.22
N PHE A 150 -20.12 -12.23 -9.19
CA PHE A 150 -21.52 -11.77 -9.14
C PHE A 150 -21.82 -10.95 -7.88
N SER A 151 -21.41 -11.45 -6.71
CA SER A 151 -21.60 -10.74 -5.45
C SER A 151 -20.84 -9.41 -5.41
N ALA A 152 -19.63 -9.37 -5.99
CA ALA A 152 -18.82 -8.17 -6.14
C ALA A 152 -19.51 -7.15 -7.04
N GLN A 153 -19.93 -7.56 -8.23
CA GLN A 153 -20.62 -6.69 -9.18
C GLN A 153 -21.85 -6.04 -8.53
N GLN A 154 -22.65 -6.78 -7.77
CA GLN A 154 -23.85 -6.22 -7.15
C GLN A 154 -23.55 -5.09 -6.16
N ILE A 155 -22.72 -5.34 -5.14
CA ILE A 155 -22.44 -4.31 -4.11
C ILE A 155 -21.62 -3.16 -4.68
N LEU A 156 -20.64 -3.43 -5.55
CA LEU A 156 -19.79 -2.40 -6.13
C LEU A 156 -20.55 -1.51 -7.12
N SER A 157 -21.52 -2.05 -7.87
CA SER A 157 -22.43 -1.24 -8.71
C SER A 157 -23.25 -0.27 -7.86
N GLU A 158 -23.73 -0.72 -6.72
CA GLU A 158 -24.49 0.14 -5.81
C GLU A 158 -23.62 1.23 -5.18
N ILE A 159 -22.40 0.88 -4.74
CA ILE A 159 -21.42 1.85 -4.24
C ILE A 159 -21.12 2.88 -5.33
N LYS A 160 -20.87 2.47 -6.57
CA LYS A 160 -20.63 3.37 -7.69
C LYS A 160 -21.80 4.29 -8.01
N ARG A 161 -23.04 3.82 -7.85
CA ARG A 161 -24.23 4.66 -8.01
C ARG A 161 -24.30 5.77 -6.95
N PHE A 162 -23.93 5.48 -5.70
CA PHE A 162 -23.97 6.47 -4.62
C PHE A 162 -22.73 7.37 -4.58
N TYR A 163 -21.57 6.83 -4.94
CA TYR A 163 -20.26 7.47 -4.80
C TYR A 163 -19.42 7.29 -6.09
N PRO A 164 -19.89 7.82 -7.24
CA PRO A 164 -19.27 7.57 -8.55
C PRO A 164 -17.80 8.04 -8.61
N ASP A 165 -17.50 9.13 -7.90
CA ASP A 165 -16.21 9.81 -7.92
C ASP A 165 -15.12 9.10 -7.09
N ILE A 166 -15.47 8.12 -6.25
CA ILE A 166 -14.49 7.42 -5.41
C ILE A 166 -13.97 6.19 -6.18
N PRO A 167 -12.66 6.11 -6.48
CA PRO A 167 -12.07 4.96 -7.15
C PRO A 167 -12.25 3.66 -6.35
N ILE A 168 -12.54 2.57 -7.04
CA ILE A 168 -12.59 1.23 -6.46
C ILE A 168 -11.39 0.41 -6.94
N VAL A 169 -10.66 -0.16 -5.99
CA VAL A 169 -9.45 -0.95 -6.17
C VAL A 169 -9.72 -2.42 -5.83
N THR A 170 -9.14 -3.35 -6.59
CA THR A 170 -9.20 -4.79 -6.27
C THR A 170 -7.92 -5.54 -6.62
N THR A 171 -7.69 -6.65 -5.94
CA THR A 171 -6.70 -7.70 -6.26
C THR A 171 -7.37 -8.98 -6.79
N ALA A 172 -8.63 -8.91 -7.23
CA ALA A 172 -9.35 -10.05 -7.79
C ALA A 172 -8.54 -10.79 -8.88
N TYR A 173 -8.51 -12.11 -8.78
CA TYR A 173 -7.87 -13.00 -9.75
C TYR A 173 -8.73 -13.15 -11.00
N ASP A 174 -8.71 -12.11 -11.85
CA ASP A 174 -9.43 -12.06 -13.11
C ASP A 174 -8.50 -11.72 -14.28
N ARG A 175 -8.28 -12.70 -15.17
CA ARG A 175 -7.36 -12.59 -16.30
C ARG A 175 -7.83 -11.64 -17.39
N ASP A 176 -9.13 -11.35 -17.47
CA ASP A 176 -9.67 -10.43 -18.48
C ASP A 176 -10.03 -9.05 -17.93
N PHE A 177 -9.70 -8.78 -16.67
CA PHE A 177 -9.95 -7.50 -16.00
C PHE A 177 -11.43 -7.09 -16.05
N GLY A 178 -12.32 -8.05 -15.79
CA GLY A 178 -13.74 -7.81 -15.62
C GLY A 178 -14.55 -7.71 -16.92
N ARG A 179 -13.94 -7.93 -18.08
CA ARG A 179 -14.58 -7.74 -19.40
C ARG A 179 -15.72 -8.74 -19.64
N THR A 180 -15.59 -9.98 -19.18
CA THR A 180 -16.63 -11.01 -19.41
C THR A 180 -17.69 -11.08 -18.31
N ASN A 181 -17.38 -10.56 -17.12
CA ASN A 181 -18.27 -10.62 -15.96
C ASN A 181 -18.89 -9.25 -15.59
N GLY A 182 -18.43 -8.16 -16.22
CA GLY A 182 -18.93 -6.81 -16.04
C GLY A 182 -18.38 -6.08 -14.80
N LEU A 183 -17.32 -6.57 -14.18
CA LEU A 183 -16.60 -5.86 -13.11
C LEU A 183 -15.83 -4.64 -13.66
N ASP A 184 -15.46 -4.64 -14.93
CA ASP A 184 -14.81 -3.51 -15.62
C ASP A 184 -15.62 -2.20 -15.54
N ARG A 185 -16.94 -2.31 -15.40
CA ARG A 185 -17.87 -1.18 -15.24
C ARG A 185 -17.80 -0.51 -13.86
N VAL A 186 -17.32 -1.21 -12.84
CA VAL A 186 -17.37 -0.75 -11.44
C VAL A 186 -16.02 -0.64 -10.77
N ILE A 187 -15.00 -1.32 -11.31
CA ILE A 187 -13.62 -1.29 -10.82
C ILE A 187 -12.82 -0.26 -11.62
N ASP A 188 -12.06 0.60 -10.94
CA ASP A 188 -11.24 1.63 -11.57
C ASP A 188 -9.75 1.28 -11.59
N VAL A 189 -9.32 0.52 -10.57
CA VAL A 189 -7.94 0.10 -10.40
C VAL A 189 -7.86 -1.40 -10.18
N TRP A 190 -7.18 -2.09 -11.08
CA TRP A 190 -6.86 -3.51 -10.96
C TRP A 190 -5.45 -3.67 -10.40
N CYS A 191 -5.25 -4.61 -9.49
CA CYS A 191 -3.95 -4.85 -8.86
C CYS A 191 -3.64 -6.35 -8.83
N PRO A 192 -3.33 -6.98 -9.98
CA PRO A 192 -2.86 -8.37 -10.00
C PRO A 192 -1.47 -8.51 -9.36
N GLN A 193 -1.08 -9.76 -9.09
CA GLN A 193 0.30 -10.08 -8.73
C GLN A 193 1.26 -9.65 -9.85
N ILE A 194 2.48 -9.25 -9.49
CA ILE A 194 3.45 -8.69 -10.44
C ILE A 194 3.81 -9.65 -11.58
N GLU A 195 3.93 -10.95 -11.32
CA GLU A 195 4.17 -11.95 -12.36
C GLU A 195 3.01 -12.02 -13.35
N ARG A 196 1.76 -11.91 -12.87
CA ARG A 196 0.57 -11.85 -13.74
C ARG A 196 0.53 -10.56 -14.54
N PHE A 197 0.90 -9.44 -13.92
CA PHE A 197 1.03 -8.16 -14.61
C PHE A 197 2.02 -8.26 -15.77
N VAL A 198 3.21 -8.83 -15.53
CA VAL A 198 4.27 -8.97 -16.52
C VAL A 198 3.93 -10.00 -17.61
N GLU A 199 3.32 -11.13 -17.24
CA GLU A 199 2.82 -12.13 -18.20
C GLU A 199 1.75 -11.57 -19.15
N GLN A 200 0.95 -10.59 -18.69
CA GLN A 200 -0.20 -10.06 -19.41
C GLN A 200 -0.02 -8.60 -19.88
N LEU A 201 1.21 -8.13 -20.08
CA LEU A 201 1.51 -6.72 -20.38
C LEU A 201 0.65 -6.13 -21.50
N ASP A 202 0.44 -6.85 -22.62
CA ASP A 202 -0.41 -6.35 -23.71
C ASP A 202 -1.86 -6.12 -23.27
N THR A 203 -2.41 -7.02 -22.45
CA THR A 203 -3.75 -6.88 -21.90
C THR A 203 -3.80 -5.73 -20.90
N VAL A 204 -2.78 -5.60 -20.05
CA VAL A 204 -2.63 -4.48 -19.12
C VAL A 204 -2.63 -3.14 -19.88
N ARG A 205 -1.89 -3.03 -20.99
CA ARG A 205 -1.88 -1.80 -21.82
C ARG A 205 -3.25 -1.49 -22.40
N GLN A 206 -3.99 -2.50 -22.87
CA GLN A 206 -5.36 -2.30 -23.36
C GLN A 206 -6.29 -1.79 -22.26
N VAL A 207 -6.16 -2.30 -21.03
CA VAL A 207 -6.93 -1.84 -19.87
C VAL A 207 -6.54 -0.42 -19.49
N GLN A 208 -5.26 -0.07 -19.49
CA GLN A 208 -4.80 1.30 -19.24
C GLN A 208 -5.32 2.29 -20.31
N GLN A 209 -5.34 1.87 -21.58
CA GLN A 209 -5.86 2.67 -22.69
C GLN A 209 -7.38 2.90 -22.62
N SER A 210 -8.14 2.04 -21.92
CA SER A 210 -9.57 2.26 -21.68
C SER A 210 -9.85 3.27 -20.56
N GLY A 211 -8.80 3.88 -19.98
CA GLY A 211 -8.89 4.88 -18.92
C GLY A 211 -8.85 4.30 -17.50
N LYS A 212 -8.71 2.98 -17.37
CA LYS A 212 -8.53 2.30 -16.09
C LYS A 212 -7.07 2.36 -15.64
N LYS A 213 -6.83 2.04 -14.38
CA LYS A 213 -5.49 1.93 -13.80
C LYS A 213 -5.17 0.47 -13.52
N VAL A 214 -3.90 0.11 -13.71
CA VAL A 214 -3.41 -1.22 -13.35
C VAL A 214 -2.15 -1.06 -12.51
N TRP A 215 -2.27 -1.44 -11.25
CA TRP A 215 -1.18 -1.56 -10.29
C TRP A 215 -0.64 -2.98 -10.32
N PHE A 216 0.43 -3.25 -9.56
CA PHE A 216 0.78 -4.61 -9.18
C PHE A 216 1.12 -4.69 -7.69
N TYR A 217 1.05 -5.90 -7.14
CA TYR A 217 1.57 -6.20 -5.81
C TYR A 217 2.55 -7.37 -5.86
N SER A 218 3.41 -7.46 -4.85
CA SER A 218 4.28 -8.61 -4.61
C SER A 218 3.89 -9.27 -3.29
N CYS A 219 3.86 -10.59 -3.27
CA CYS A 219 3.66 -11.38 -2.06
C CYS A 219 4.27 -12.77 -2.29
N LEU A 220 5.14 -13.21 -1.39
CA LEU A 220 5.71 -14.56 -1.35
C LEU A 220 6.38 -15.03 -2.66
N TRP A 221 6.97 -14.11 -3.43
CA TRP A 221 7.59 -14.47 -4.72
C TRP A 221 9.06 -14.89 -4.56
N ASP A 222 9.32 -16.19 -4.71
CA ASP A 222 10.68 -16.78 -4.72
C ASP A 222 10.83 -17.63 -6.00
N PRO A 223 11.88 -17.41 -6.83
CA PRO A 223 13.14 -16.73 -6.55
C PRO A 223 13.15 -15.20 -6.76
N GLY A 224 12.09 -14.60 -7.29
CA GLY A 224 12.12 -13.21 -7.76
C GLY A 224 12.19 -12.10 -6.71
N MET A 225 12.06 -10.86 -7.16
CA MET A 225 12.04 -9.70 -6.27
C MET A 225 10.84 -9.78 -5.31
N ASP A 226 11.10 -9.60 -4.01
CA ASP A 226 10.07 -9.53 -2.97
C ASP A 226 10.58 -8.66 -1.79
N MET A 227 9.75 -8.50 -0.77
CA MET A 227 10.00 -7.79 0.47
C MET A 227 10.49 -8.71 1.60
N LEU A 228 10.72 -10.01 1.36
CA LEU A 228 11.21 -10.95 2.37
C LEU A 228 12.57 -10.55 2.97
N THR A 229 12.86 -11.02 4.18
CA THR A 229 14.11 -10.72 4.90
C THR A 229 15.35 -11.30 4.20
N GLU A 230 15.18 -12.43 3.51
CA GLU A 230 16.22 -13.16 2.81
C GLU A 230 16.63 -12.50 1.48
N LYS A 231 15.84 -11.53 0.98
CA LYS A 231 16.13 -10.83 -0.27
C LYS A 231 17.19 -9.74 -0.04
N PRO A 232 18.07 -9.48 -1.04
CA PRO A 232 18.96 -8.33 -0.98
C PRO A 232 18.14 -7.04 -0.91
N LEU A 233 18.65 -5.98 -0.25
CA LEU A 233 17.95 -4.69 -0.15
C LEU A 233 17.66 -4.03 -1.50
N THR A 234 18.32 -4.45 -2.58
CA THR A 234 17.99 -4.00 -3.93
C THR A 234 16.62 -4.47 -4.38
N ALA A 235 16.13 -5.65 -3.98
CA ALA A 235 14.81 -6.14 -4.37
C ALA A 235 13.66 -5.21 -3.98
N PRO A 236 13.46 -4.85 -2.68
CA PRO A 236 12.38 -3.96 -2.29
C PRO A 236 12.49 -2.57 -2.95
N ARG A 237 13.72 -2.07 -3.14
CA ARG A 237 13.98 -0.78 -3.81
C ARG A 237 13.62 -0.82 -5.30
N LEU A 238 14.08 -1.85 -6.02
CA LEU A 238 13.78 -2.03 -7.44
C LEU A 238 12.30 -2.25 -7.70
N LEU A 239 11.61 -3.02 -6.83
CA LEU A 239 10.16 -3.26 -6.94
C LEU A 239 9.35 -1.97 -6.98
N VAL A 240 9.59 -1.08 -6.02
CA VAL A 240 8.83 0.17 -5.91
C VAL A 240 9.40 1.30 -6.76
N GLY A 241 10.63 1.16 -7.26
CA GLY A 241 11.25 2.12 -8.17
C GLY A 241 11.23 1.65 -9.62
N PHE A 242 12.36 1.11 -10.07
CA PHE A 242 12.63 0.81 -11.47
C PHE A 242 11.72 -0.25 -12.10
N ALA A 243 11.15 -1.19 -11.34
CA ALA A 243 10.19 -2.16 -11.87
C ALA A 243 8.86 -1.47 -12.25
N GLN A 244 8.39 -0.51 -11.45
CA GLN A 244 7.22 0.30 -11.82
C GLN A 244 7.49 1.10 -13.11
N ALA A 245 8.70 1.66 -13.26
CA ALA A 245 9.12 2.35 -14.46
C ALA A 245 9.18 1.42 -15.69
N LYS A 246 9.94 0.31 -15.58
CA LYS A 246 10.15 -0.68 -16.65
C LYS A 246 8.84 -1.25 -17.17
N TYR A 247 7.95 -1.66 -16.26
CA TYR A 247 6.68 -2.26 -16.62
C TYR A 247 5.53 -1.25 -16.74
N SER A 248 5.80 0.04 -16.56
CA SER A 248 4.82 1.14 -16.64
C SER A 248 3.54 0.85 -15.85
N SER A 249 3.69 0.46 -14.60
CA SER A 249 2.58 0.30 -13.67
C SER A 249 2.03 1.66 -13.24
N ASP A 250 0.73 1.75 -12.99
CA ASP A 250 0.10 2.94 -12.42
C ASP A 250 0.30 3.05 -10.89
N GLY A 251 0.78 1.98 -10.24
CA GLY A 251 1.01 1.96 -8.80
C GLY A 251 1.53 0.61 -8.27
N PHE A 252 1.88 0.61 -6.99
CA PHE A 252 2.37 -0.55 -6.27
C PHE A 252 1.58 -0.72 -4.97
N LEU A 253 1.27 -1.96 -4.63
CA LEU A 253 0.65 -2.33 -3.37
C LEU A 253 1.54 -3.32 -2.62
N TYR A 254 1.63 -3.14 -1.31
CA TYR A 254 2.11 -4.14 -0.37
C TYR A 254 1.12 -4.25 0.79
N TYR A 255 0.67 -5.47 1.09
CA TYR A 255 -0.54 -5.67 1.91
C TYR A 255 -0.38 -5.22 3.37
N SER A 256 0.85 -5.21 3.90
CA SER A 256 1.10 -4.80 5.29
C SER A 256 2.55 -4.38 5.51
N VAL A 257 2.77 -3.58 6.57
CA VAL A 257 4.09 -3.17 7.06
C VAL A 257 4.33 -3.60 8.51
N ILE A 258 3.34 -4.25 9.14
CA ILE A 258 3.29 -4.56 10.59
C ILE A 258 2.67 -5.94 10.88
N SER A 259 2.60 -6.84 9.91
CA SER A 259 2.02 -8.19 10.00
C SER A 259 2.95 -9.21 10.69
N GLY A 260 3.39 -8.90 11.92
CA GLY A 260 4.21 -9.79 12.76
C GLY A 260 3.41 -10.64 13.74
N GLN A 261 4.06 -11.62 14.38
CA GLN A 261 3.38 -12.45 15.39
C GLN A 261 2.92 -11.63 16.60
N SER A 262 1.80 -12.05 17.18
CA SER A 262 1.29 -11.51 18.43
C SER A 262 2.19 -11.86 19.64
N ARG A 263 2.12 -11.04 20.70
CA ARG A 263 2.69 -11.35 22.04
C ARG A 263 4.20 -11.61 22.10
N GLN A 264 4.97 -11.15 21.13
CA GLN A 264 6.42 -11.24 21.19
C GLN A 264 7.01 -10.31 22.25
N GLN A 265 8.29 -10.45 22.60
CA GLN A 265 8.97 -9.45 23.43
C GLN A 265 9.40 -8.25 22.59
N LEU A 266 9.36 -7.04 23.17
CA LEU A 266 9.92 -5.86 22.50
C LEU A 266 11.40 -6.11 22.20
N ILE A 267 11.85 -5.67 21.03
CA ILE A 267 13.28 -5.70 20.71
C ILE A 267 13.98 -4.68 21.60
N GLU A 268 14.91 -5.13 22.43
CA GLU A 268 15.67 -4.27 23.35
C GLU A 268 17.03 -3.83 22.77
N GLY A 269 17.63 -4.63 21.88
CA GLY A 269 18.94 -4.39 21.30
C GLY A 269 19.31 -5.41 20.22
N GLY A 270 20.55 -5.39 19.76
CA GLY A 270 21.08 -6.26 18.70
C GLY A 270 22.56 -6.63 18.93
N PRO A 271 23.23 -7.33 17.99
CA PRO A 271 22.82 -7.57 16.60
C PRO A 271 21.84 -8.74 16.41
N LEU A 272 21.78 -9.67 17.37
CA LEU A 272 20.80 -10.76 17.38
C LEU A 272 19.67 -10.41 18.34
N THR A 273 18.44 -10.71 17.94
CA THR A 273 17.24 -10.44 18.73
C THR A 273 16.47 -11.74 18.93
N GLY A 274 15.71 -11.85 20.02
CA GLY A 274 14.76 -12.95 20.23
C GLY A 274 13.46 -12.81 19.45
N HIS A 275 13.38 -11.86 18.51
CA HIS A 275 12.17 -11.58 17.73
C HIS A 275 11.94 -12.68 16.69
N ASN A 276 10.72 -13.19 16.62
CA ASN A 276 10.30 -14.09 15.57
C ASN A 276 9.89 -13.27 14.33
N GLY A 277 10.71 -13.29 13.29
CA GLY A 277 10.45 -12.57 12.04
C GLY A 277 9.36 -13.19 11.16
N GLN A 278 8.73 -14.30 11.53
CA GLN A 278 7.69 -14.95 10.71
C GLN A 278 6.48 -14.04 10.50
N GLY A 279 6.19 -13.78 9.23
CA GLY A 279 5.01 -13.09 8.74
C GLY A 279 4.00 -14.06 8.14
N TYR A 280 3.36 -13.64 7.04
CA TYR A 280 2.35 -14.42 6.34
C TYR A 280 2.88 -15.77 5.83
N VAL A 281 2.07 -16.82 5.98
CA VAL A 281 2.39 -18.22 5.61
C VAL A 281 3.78 -18.69 6.11
N ASN A 282 4.23 -18.16 7.25
CA ASN A 282 5.54 -18.43 7.86
C ASN A 282 6.78 -17.95 7.08
N TYR A 283 6.63 -17.07 6.10
CA TYR A 283 7.77 -16.43 5.43
C TYR A 283 8.37 -15.32 6.30
N THR A 284 9.69 -15.22 6.34
CA THR A 284 10.37 -14.26 7.22
C THR A 284 10.25 -12.83 6.69
N GLY A 285 9.67 -11.96 7.50
CA GLY A 285 9.57 -10.53 7.25
C GLY A 285 8.45 -10.13 6.30
N ASP A 286 7.69 -11.09 5.77
CA ASP A 286 6.56 -10.75 4.91
C ASP A 286 5.47 -10.01 5.70
N GLY A 287 5.02 -8.89 5.13
CA GLY A 287 4.16 -7.92 5.77
C GLY A 287 4.79 -7.19 6.95
N LEU A 288 6.08 -7.38 7.26
CA LEU A 288 6.74 -6.86 8.47
C LEU A 288 7.95 -5.99 8.10
N LEU A 289 7.70 -4.69 7.98
CA LEU A 289 8.70 -3.65 7.66
C LEU A 289 8.92 -2.65 8.81
N VAL A 290 8.06 -2.66 9.82
CA VAL A 290 8.22 -1.89 11.05
C VAL A 290 8.22 -2.84 12.24
N TYR A 291 9.15 -2.66 13.16
CA TYR A 291 9.37 -3.50 14.33
C TYR A 291 9.06 -2.76 15.63
N ALA A 292 8.44 -3.43 16.59
CA ALA A 292 8.20 -2.89 17.92
C ALA A 292 9.43 -3.08 18.82
N THR A 293 9.98 -1.97 19.32
CA THR A 293 11.18 -1.97 20.17
C THR A 293 10.92 -1.29 21.52
N THR A 294 11.82 -1.45 22.49
CA THR A 294 11.78 -0.71 23.76
C THR A 294 11.89 0.81 23.57
N HIS A 295 12.33 1.25 22.39
CA HIS A 295 12.44 2.65 21.97
C HIS A 295 11.28 3.11 21.07
N GLY A 296 10.22 2.31 20.91
CA GLY A 296 9.10 2.60 20.02
C GLY A 296 9.16 1.88 18.67
N PRO A 297 8.33 2.28 17.68
CA PRO A 297 8.37 1.71 16.34
C PRO A 297 9.71 2.03 15.66
N GLN A 298 10.33 1.02 15.02
CA GLN A 298 11.58 1.18 14.28
C GLN A 298 11.46 0.61 12.86
N PRO A 299 11.97 1.30 11.83
CA PRO A 299 11.90 0.83 10.46
C PRO A 299 12.93 -0.27 10.20
N ALA A 300 12.54 -1.29 9.43
CA ALA A 300 13.49 -2.21 8.82
C ALA A 300 14.37 -1.48 7.79
N LEU A 301 15.56 -2.02 7.50
CA LEU A 301 16.33 -1.58 6.33
C LEU A 301 15.53 -1.72 5.02
N ARG A 302 14.63 -2.71 4.95
CA ARG A 302 13.71 -2.91 3.83
C ARG A 302 12.74 -1.74 3.65
N LEU A 303 12.25 -1.11 4.73
CA LEU A 303 11.41 0.10 4.63
C LEU A 303 12.19 1.30 4.11
N LYS A 304 13.47 1.42 4.50
CA LYS A 304 14.36 2.45 3.96
C LYS A 304 14.62 2.24 2.48
N ALA A 305 14.84 0.99 2.06
CA ALA A 305 14.99 0.62 0.66
C ALA A 305 13.71 0.93 -0.16
N VAL A 306 12.52 0.72 0.42
CA VAL A 306 11.26 1.15 -0.20
C VAL A 306 11.22 2.67 -0.40
N ARG A 307 11.59 3.45 0.62
CA ARG A 307 11.68 4.92 0.49
C ARG A 307 12.63 5.32 -0.64
N ASP A 308 13.84 4.75 -0.67
CA ASP A 308 14.83 5.06 -1.72
C ASP A 308 14.28 4.72 -3.12
N GLY A 309 13.51 3.64 -3.25
CA GLY A 309 12.89 3.24 -4.51
C GLY A 309 11.75 4.17 -4.94
N LEU A 310 10.98 4.72 -3.99
CA LEU A 310 10.00 5.76 -4.27
C LEU A 310 10.70 7.03 -4.79
N GLU A 311 11.84 7.42 -4.21
CA GLU A 311 12.67 8.52 -4.70
C GLU A 311 13.27 8.23 -6.09
N ASP A 312 13.68 6.99 -6.38
CA ASP A 312 14.11 6.56 -7.73
C ASP A 312 12.97 6.77 -8.76
N MET A 313 11.72 6.50 -8.36
CA MET A 313 10.55 6.74 -9.20
C MET A 313 10.26 8.23 -9.39
N GLU A 314 10.59 9.09 -8.42
CA GLU A 314 10.52 10.55 -8.60
C GLU A 314 11.52 11.03 -9.65
N TYR A 315 12.75 10.52 -9.62
CA TYR A 315 13.76 10.82 -10.66
C TYR A 315 13.26 10.40 -12.04
N TYR A 316 12.74 9.19 -12.17
CA TYR A 316 12.14 8.71 -13.42
C TYR A 316 11.01 9.63 -13.92
N ARG A 317 10.12 10.08 -13.03
CA ARG A 317 9.04 11.01 -13.37
C ARG A 317 9.55 12.39 -13.78
N MET A 318 10.65 12.86 -13.20
CA MET A 318 11.29 14.11 -13.60
C MET A 318 11.95 13.98 -14.97
N LEU A 319 12.66 12.88 -15.22
CA LEU A 319 13.27 12.58 -16.51
C LEU A 319 12.23 12.54 -17.64
N ARG A 320 11.07 11.92 -17.40
CA ARG A 320 9.95 11.90 -18.36
C ARG A 320 9.40 13.27 -18.75
N LYS A 321 9.67 14.32 -17.97
CA LYS A 321 9.23 15.69 -18.25
C LYS A 321 10.26 16.50 -19.04
N LEU A 322 11.47 15.97 -19.24
CA LEU A 322 12.49 16.62 -20.06
C LEU A 322 12.09 16.55 -21.53
N ASP A 323 12.35 17.63 -22.26
CA ASP A 323 12.14 17.71 -23.70
C ASP A 323 13.44 17.37 -24.44
N PRO A 324 13.56 16.18 -25.07
CA PRO A 324 14.78 15.78 -25.76
C PRO A 324 15.13 16.71 -26.92
N ALA A 325 14.19 17.47 -27.48
CA ALA A 325 14.47 18.44 -28.54
C ALA A 325 15.27 19.66 -28.06
N ARG A 326 15.32 19.89 -26.74
CA ARG A 326 16.07 20.97 -26.09
C ARG A 326 17.42 20.52 -25.51
N MET A 327 17.77 19.26 -25.71
CA MET A 327 18.97 18.64 -25.13
C MET A 327 20.07 18.48 -26.18
N THR A 328 21.32 18.30 -25.72
CA THR A 328 22.39 17.85 -26.62
C THR A 328 22.07 16.42 -27.14
N PRO A 329 22.56 16.01 -28.33
CA PRO A 329 22.32 14.65 -28.81
C PRO A 329 22.80 13.55 -27.85
N ALA A 330 23.89 13.79 -27.10
CA ALA A 330 24.41 12.86 -26.12
C ALA A 330 23.51 12.75 -24.87
N ASP A 331 22.99 13.86 -24.39
CA ASP A 331 22.07 13.88 -23.25
C ASP A 331 20.70 13.30 -23.62
N ALA A 332 20.21 13.55 -24.84
CA ALA A 332 18.99 12.94 -25.35
C ALA A 332 19.12 11.41 -25.46
N ALA A 333 20.29 10.90 -25.88
CA ALA A 333 20.58 9.47 -25.88
C ALA A 333 20.61 8.91 -24.45
N THR A 334 21.26 9.62 -23.51
CA THR A 334 21.30 9.24 -22.10
C THR A 334 19.90 9.20 -21.48
N LEU A 335 19.05 10.18 -21.80
CA LEU A 335 17.66 10.20 -21.37
C LEU A 335 16.90 8.97 -21.89
N ALA A 336 17.06 8.63 -23.17
CA ALA A 336 16.42 7.46 -23.76
C ALA A 336 16.84 6.16 -23.06
N GLU A 337 18.12 6.00 -22.75
CA GLU A 337 18.64 4.84 -22.01
C GLU A 337 18.07 4.76 -20.59
N LEU A 338 18.07 5.87 -19.85
CA LEU A 338 17.52 5.93 -18.48
C LEU A 338 16.03 5.62 -18.45
N LEU A 339 15.26 6.11 -19.44
CA LEU A 339 13.83 5.86 -19.55
C LEU A 339 13.50 4.42 -19.94
N ALA A 340 14.42 3.72 -20.62
CA ALA A 340 14.24 2.32 -21.02
C ALA A 340 14.41 1.34 -19.86
N VAL A 341 15.14 1.73 -18.79
CA VAL A 341 15.54 0.86 -17.66
C VAL A 341 16.36 -0.35 -18.15
N PRO A 342 17.70 -0.31 -18.04
CA PRO A 342 18.55 -1.32 -18.69
C PRO A 342 18.39 -2.72 -18.10
N GLU A 343 18.60 -3.75 -18.93
CA GLU A 343 18.55 -5.16 -18.50
C GLU A 343 19.61 -5.52 -17.43
N THR A 344 20.70 -4.75 -17.37
CA THR A 344 21.70 -4.88 -16.30
C THR A 344 21.15 -4.52 -14.92
N LEU A 345 20.06 -3.74 -14.86
CA LEU A 345 19.38 -3.37 -13.63
C LEU A 345 18.23 -4.34 -13.32
N ILE A 346 17.36 -4.56 -14.30
CA ILE A 346 16.25 -5.51 -14.23
C ILE A 346 16.16 -6.17 -15.60
N ALA A 347 16.54 -7.44 -15.74
CA ALA A 347 16.27 -8.21 -16.94
C ALA A 347 14.82 -8.71 -16.89
N ASP A 348 14.46 -9.37 -15.79
CA ASP A 348 13.09 -9.80 -15.47
C ASP A 348 12.85 -9.76 -13.95
N LEU A 349 11.80 -10.42 -13.47
CA LEU A 349 11.45 -10.45 -12.05
C LEU A 349 12.41 -11.28 -11.17
N GLU A 350 13.18 -12.19 -11.76
CA GLU A 350 14.12 -13.09 -11.10
C GLU A 350 15.59 -12.68 -11.30
N ILE A 351 15.90 -12.13 -12.47
CA ILE A 351 17.23 -11.69 -12.88
C ILE A 351 17.27 -10.16 -12.83
N TYR A 352 17.89 -9.64 -11.77
CA TYR A 352 18.01 -8.22 -11.47
C TYR A 352 19.32 -7.93 -10.72
N ASP A 353 19.66 -6.65 -10.56
CA ASP A 353 20.85 -6.23 -9.81
C ASP A 353 20.70 -6.56 -8.31
N ARG A 354 21.48 -7.55 -7.86
CA ARG A 354 21.53 -7.97 -6.45
C ARG A 354 22.66 -7.30 -5.67
N THR A 355 23.61 -6.66 -6.34
CA THR A 355 24.78 -6.02 -5.70
C THR A 355 24.51 -4.56 -5.38
N GLY A 356 23.65 -3.91 -6.18
CA GLY A 356 23.32 -2.49 -6.09
C GLY A 356 24.27 -1.61 -6.91
N GLU A 357 25.28 -2.17 -7.57
CA GLU A 357 26.25 -1.41 -8.36
C GLU A 357 25.60 -0.81 -9.61
N ALA A 358 24.74 -1.56 -10.30
CA ALA A 358 24.02 -1.04 -11.45
C ALA A 358 22.96 -0.02 -11.00
N LEU A 359 22.27 -0.30 -9.90
CA LEU A 359 21.26 0.58 -9.32
C LEU A 359 21.86 1.95 -8.98
N GLU A 360 22.94 1.99 -8.21
CA GLU A 360 23.58 3.26 -7.81
C GLU A 360 24.17 4.01 -9.02
N ARG A 361 24.67 3.29 -10.02
CA ARG A 361 25.13 3.91 -11.27
C ARG A 361 23.98 4.58 -12.02
N GLU A 362 22.86 3.90 -12.22
CA GLU A 362 21.71 4.47 -12.93
C GLU A 362 21.09 5.65 -12.15
N ARG A 363 20.99 5.56 -10.82
CA ARG A 363 20.55 6.70 -9.99
C ARG A 363 21.47 7.91 -10.14
N ARG A 364 22.79 7.71 -10.13
CA ARG A 364 23.75 8.81 -10.31
C ARG A 364 23.61 9.45 -11.69
N ARG A 365 23.56 8.65 -12.75
CA ARG A 365 23.35 9.14 -14.12
C ARG A 365 22.07 9.95 -14.25
N ALA A 366 20.98 9.48 -13.64
CA ALA A 366 19.71 10.21 -13.60
C ALA A 366 19.84 11.56 -12.89
N GLY A 367 20.50 11.59 -11.72
CA GLY A 367 20.74 12.82 -10.96
C GLY A 367 21.62 13.83 -11.69
N GLU A 368 22.70 13.36 -12.33
CA GLU A 368 23.60 14.20 -13.14
C GLU A 368 22.86 14.84 -14.31
N LEU A 369 22.11 14.03 -15.08
CA LEU A 369 21.32 14.51 -16.20
C LEU A 369 20.25 15.51 -15.73
N LEU A 370 19.50 15.19 -14.68
CA LEU A 370 18.51 16.12 -14.12
C LEU A 370 19.16 17.43 -13.66
N SER A 371 20.36 17.39 -13.08
CA SER A 371 21.08 18.58 -12.63
C SER A 371 21.50 19.49 -13.79
N HIS A 372 21.85 18.93 -14.94
CA HIS A 372 22.16 19.72 -16.15
C HIS A 372 20.97 20.56 -16.61
N TYR A 373 19.74 20.06 -16.43
CA TYR A 373 18.50 20.69 -16.92
C TYR A 373 17.59 21.23 -15.80
N ALA A 374 18.04 21.21 -14.54
CA ALA A 374 17.26 21.67 -13.38
C ALA A 374 16.99 23.19 -13.39
N ALA A 375 17.72 23.95 -14.21
CA ALA A 375 17.63 25.41 -14.29
C ALA A 375 16.64 25.94 -15.34
N GLU A 376 15.94 25.08 -16.10
CA GLU A 376 15.02 25.52 -17.17
C GLU A 376 13.55 25.70 -16.72
N LYS A 377 13.30 25.87 -15.41
CA LYS A 377 11.95 26.12 -14.88
C LYS A 377 11.58 27.59 -14.83
#